data_AF-A0A194RS82-F1
#
_entry.id   AF-A0A194RS82-F1
#
_cell.length_a   1.000
_cell.length_b   1.000
_cell.length_c   1.000
_cell.angle_alpha   90.00
_cell.angle_beta   90.00
_cell.angle_gamma   90.00
#
_symmetry.space_group_name_H-M   'P 1'
#
loop_
_entity.id
_entity.type
_entity.pdbx_description
1 polymer ?
#
loop_
_entity_poly.entity_id
_entity_poly.type
_entity_poly.pdbx_seq_one_letter_code
_entity_poly.pdbx_strand_id
1 'polypeptide(L)'
;MFSNNNVSLRRLLRKVRIYWPESINRDFKRAYLKHLNQSDGQNAITHGLCILLPKEELTMILNKHAPVDPKVDWDNIDELELGLQRCLAKNMHNARPHPHLETVLSYAKGDYLTYALSSVLAVYYNMSSIQYQEFVFQILNTPVSLQKHGLRLLFNKLSSEKIRESCSALWKETKNSTIRTEIFKIIYKLLCNEKNESNITQTWGLLEMLINDLTFLEDKSIYKLLYKVGQIPQSVKAKFLVKSYNYLKTLIENNQKEYEASEWDVRNLVMYSTKIIESMPYEFMTGIIEDYINNEFFKERIYPGDKTKLISSFILCSTTEEEQMKKYDEVLAPILIRSIKLWNDQINPKYYIKLNTEQLLFDLIHDLENYTDGKKMIVPVKMFRIIQKTLEQSLPLSENYILIRTWQLATNLVTLFDKNQPIIWEDTCKKIVPEFQKICKDYLTEDTKSFFPRIYILFMNAFANVSRVFSEDIKYEICKSFVEKEDFLAGYLAALQFIRLLSDEKNIKDIRENIRKHPSVEVKMHYYNMFQEDQAALFTI
;
A
#
# COMPACT_ATOMS: atom_id res chain seq x y z
N MET A 1 39.20 -4.02 -46.33
CA MET A 1 38.27 -4.74 -45.45
C MET A 1 38.64 -4.58 -43.97
N PHE A 2 39.90 -4.77 -43.59
CA PHE A 2 40.35 -4.79 -42.19
C PHE A 2 40.29 -3.43 -41.45
N SER A 3 40.34 -2.30 -42.15
CA SER A 3 40.15 -0.94 -41.63
C SER A 3 38.74 -0.40 -41.87
N ASN A 4 37.82 -1.18 -42.46
CA ASN A 4 36.49 -0.67 -42.80
C ASN A 4 35.59 -0.67 -41.56
N ASN A 5 35.28 0.52 -41.05
CA ASN A 5 34.38 0.72 -39.90
C ASN A 5 32.96 0.17 -40.12
N ASN A 6 32.53 -0.06 -41.37
CA ASN A 6 31.21 -0.58 -41.72
C ASN A 6 31.13 -2.12 -41.73
N VAL A 7 32.26 -2.82 -41.52
CA VAL A 7 32.32 -4.29 -41.58
C VAL A 7 32.68 -4.87 -40.21
N SER A 8 31.79 -5.65 -39.61
CA SER A 8 32.06 -6.32 -38.33
C SER A 8 32.74 -7.68 -38.51
N LEU A 9 34.01 -7.79 -38.12
CA LEU A 9 34.77 -9.05 -38.15
C LEU A 9 34.74 -9.82 -36.82
N ARG A 10 33.91 -9.42 -35.86
CA ARG A 10 33.94 -9.90 -34.46
C ARG A 10 33.98 -11.43 -34.33
N ARG A 11 33.10 -12.15 -35.02
CA ARG A 11 33.02 -13.62 -34.97
C ARG A 11 34.27 -14.29 -35.54
N LEU A 12 34.77 -13.76 -36.66
CA LEU A 12 36.00 -14.24 -37.29
C LEU A 12 37.19 -14.01 -36.37
N LEU A 13 37.37 -12.81 -35.84
CA LEU A 13 38.49 -12.44 -34.98
C LEU A 13 38.56 -13.32 -33.71
N ARG A 14 37.41 -13.65 -33.12
CA ARG A 14 37.35 -14.60 -31.99
C ARG A 14 37.84 -15.99 -32.38
N LYS A 15 37.44 -16.51 -33.54
CA LYS A 15 37.92 -17.80 -34.05
C LYS A 15 39.41 -17.75 -34.38
N VAL A 16 39.86 -16.69 -35.04
CA VAL A 16 41.28 -16.44 -35.37
C VAL A 16 42.15 -16.52 -34.12
N ARG A 17 41.72 -15.83 -33.05
CA ARG A 17 42.44 -15.86 -31.78
C ARG A 17 42.50 -17.24 -31.13
N ILE A 18 41.42 -18.02 -31.18
CA ILE A 18 41.33 -19.33 -30.48
C ILE A 18 42.02 -20.45 -31.27
N TYR A 19 41.75 -20.54 -32.57
CA TYR A 19 42.17 -21.68 -33.39
C TYR A 19 43.51 -21.45 -34.12
N TRP A 20 43.93 -20.20 -34.32
CA TRP A 20 45.17 -19.86 -35.02
C TRP A 20 46.00 -18.79 -34.28
N PRO A 21 46.35 -19.03 -32.99
CA PRO A 21 47.00 -18.02 -32.15
C PRO A 21 48.40 -17.61 -32.63
N GLU A 22 49.16 -18.54 -33.21
CA GLU A 22 50.57 -18.33 -33.61
C GLU A 22 50.77 -17.95 -35.09
N SER A 23 49.73 -18.09 -35.92
CA SER A 23 49.78 -17.82 -37.36
C SER A 23 48.93 -16.61 -37.74
N ILE A 24 47.67 -16.83 -38.12
CA ILE A 24 46.76 -15.80 -38.64
C ILE A 24 46.58 -14.68 -37.63
N ASN A 25 46.45 -15.02 -36.34
CA ASN A 25 46.32 -14.02 -35.28
C ASN A 25 47.55 -13.11 -35.21
N ARG A 26 48.76 -13.66 -35.32
CA ARG A 26 50.01 -12.88 -35.30
C ARG A 26 50.08 -11.88 -36.46
N ASP A 27 49.68 -12.31 -37.65
CA ASP A 27 49.68 -11.45 -38.84
C ASP A 27 48.63 -10.34 -38.71
N PHE A 28 47.44 -10.67 -38.18
CA PHE A 28 46.39 -9.69 -37.94
C PHE A 28 46.77 -8.69 -36.86
N LYS A 29 47.41 -9.12 -35.77
CA LYS A 29 47.96 -8.24 -34.73
C LYS A 29 48.96 -7.25 -35.32
N ARG A 30 49.96 -7.74 -36.08
CA ARG A 30 50.97 -6.89 -36.72
C ARG A 30 50.35 -5.88 -37.69
N ALA A 31 49.39 -6.33 -38.48
CA ALA A 31 48.66 -5.46 -39.39
C ALA A 31 47.92 -4.36 -38.62
N TYR A 32 47.15 -4.70 -37.59
CA TYR A 32 46.43 -3.71 -36.79
C TYR A 32 47.36 -2.74 -36.04
N LEU A 33 48.45 -3.22 -35.45
CA LEU A 33 49.44 -2.37 -34.77
C LEU A 33 50.11 -1.38 -35.73
N LYS A 34 50.43 -1.81 -36.97
CA LYS A 34 51.03 -0.93 -37.98
C LYS A 34 50.10 0.22 -38.39
N HIS A 35 48.79 0.01 -38.33
CA HIS A 35 47.80 1.00 -38.76
C HIS A 35 47.16 1.76 -37.58
N LEU A 36 47.59 1.50 -36.33
CA LEU A 36 46.98 2.10 -35.13
C LEU A 36 47.05 3.63 -35.11
N ASN A 37 48.16 4.19 -35.61
CA ASN A 37 48.40 5.64 -35.65
C ASN A 37 47.94 6.28 -36.98
N GLN A 38 47.03 5.64 -37.71
CA GLN A 38 46.44 6.19 -38.93
C GLN A 38 45.04 6.72 -38.64
N SER A 39 44.61 7.76 -39.35
CA SER A 39 43.31 8.40 -39.15
C SER A 39 42.14 7.57 -39.70
N ASP A 40 42.38 6.71 -40.70
CA ASP A 40 41.34 5.87 -41.29
C ASP A 40 41.16 4.55 -40.53
N GLY A 41 39.91 4.15 -40.30
CA GLY A 41 39.56 2.84 -39.76
C GLY A 41 39.89 2.58 -38.29
N GLN A 42 40.21 3.61 -37.49
CA GLN A 42 40.62 3.47 -36.09
C GLN A 42 39.67 2.61 -35.25
N ASN A 43 38.35 2.72 -35.44
CA ASN A 43 37.38 1.92 -34.68
C ASN A 43 37.47 0.42 -35.03
N ALA A 44 37.57 0.06 -36.31
CA ALA A 44 37.77 -1.34 -36.73
C ALA A 44 39.10 -1.91 -36.21
N ILE A 45 40.17 -1.09 -36.24
CA ILE A 45 41.52 -1.47 -35.78
C ILE A 45 41.53 -1.69 -34.27
N THR A 46 41.08 -0.73 -33.47
CA THR A 46 40.98 -0.84 -32.01
C THR A 46 40.06 -1.97 -31.57
N HIS A 47 38.92 -2.17 -32.26
CA HIS A 47 38.06 -3.33 -32.05
C HIS A 47 38.80 -4.65 -32.27
N GLY A 48 39.58 -4.72 -33.36
CA GLY A 48 40.42 -5.87 -33.69
C GLY A 48 41.46 -6.15 -32.60
N LEU A 49 42.20 -5.12 -32.20
CA LEU A 49 43.23 -5.22 -31.15
C LEU A 49 42.65 -5.66 -29.81
N CYS A 50 41.53 -5.08 -29.37
CA CYS A 50 40.88 -5.49 -28.13
C CYS A 50 40.48 -6.97 -28.15
N ILE A 51 40.12 -7.54 -29.30
CA ILE A 51 39.78 -8.97 -29.39
C ILE A 51 41.03 -9.85 -29.43
N LEU A 52 42.03 -9.48 -30.23
CA LEU A 52 43.16 -10.34 -30.60
C LEU A 52 44.34 -10.30 -29.64
N LEU A 53 44.60 -9.15 -28.99
CA LEU A 53 45.77 -8.98 -28.13
C LEU A 53 45.64 -9.76 -26.81
N PRO A 54 46.75 -10.32 -26.28
CA PRO A 54 46.84 -10.77 -24.90
C PRO A 54 46.66 -9.62 -23.93
N LYS A 55 46.38 -9.94 -22.67
CA LYS A 55 46.01 -8.95 -21.65
C LYS A 55 47.14 -7.94 -21.41
N GLU A 56 48.37 -8.42 -21.29
CA GLU A 56 49.55 -7.63 -20.95
C GLU A 56 49.87 -6.64 -22.08
N GLU A 57 49.92 -7.11 -23.33
CA GLU A 57 50.13 -6.27 -24.52
C GLU A 57 49.01 -5.23 -24.68
N LEU A 58 47.75 -5.63 -24.51
CA LEU A 58 46.61 -4.71 -24.59
C LEU A 58 46.68 -3.65 -23.49
N THR A 59 47.02 -4.05 -22.26
CA THR A 59 47.12 -3.12 -21.12
C THR A 59 48.21 -2.08 -21.37
N MET A 60 49.32 -2.45 -22.00
CA MET A 60 50.39 -1.52 -22.35
C MET A 60 49.92 -0.44 -23.33
N ILE A 61 49.14 -0.81 -24.35
CA ILE A 61 48.53 0.14 -25.30
C ILE A 61 47.50 1.03 -24.60
N LEU A 62 46.62 0.43 -23.80
CA LEU A 62 45.59 1.16 -23.08
C LEU A 62 46.18 2.19 -22.11
N ASN A 63 47.25 1.83 -21.38
CA ASN A 63 47.90 2.76 -20.47
C ASN A 63 48.65 3.87 -21.20
N LYS A 64 49.27 3.56 -22.36
CA LYS A 64 49.98 4.55 -23.17
C LYS A 64 49.07 5.67 -23.67
N HIS A 65 47.87 5.30 -24.10
CA HIS A 65 46.89 6.23 -24.69
C HIS A 65 45.78 6.61 -23.70
N ALA A 66 45.98 6.43 -22.39
CA ALA A 66 44.97 6.82 -21.42
C ALA A 66 44.84 8.36 -21.36
N PRO A 67 43.63 8.92 -21.34
CA PRO A 67 43.44 10.36 -21.16
C PRO A 67 44.09 10.84 -19.86
N VAL A 68 44.92 11.88 -19.96
CA VAL A 68 45.57 12.52 -18.80
C VAL A 68 44.56 13.43 -18.09
N ASP A 69 43.89 14.28 -18.86
CA ASP A 69 42.91 15.24 -18.36
C ASP A 69 41.46 14.80 -18.59
N PRO A 70 40.55 15.11 -17.65
CA PRO A 70 39.14 14.73 -17.76
C PRO A 70 38.38 15.56 -18.81
N LYS A 71 38.83 16.78 -19.13
CA LYS A 71 38.23 17.64 -20.14
C LYS A 71 39.09 17.61 -21.40
N VAL A 72 38.42 17.60 -22.56
CA VAL A 72 39.11 17.75 -23.84
C VAL A 72 39.48 19.22 -24.01
N ASP A 73 40.77 19.51 -24.22
CA ASP A 73 41.21 20.83 -24.70
C ASP A 73 40.88 20.94 -26.19
N TRP A 74 39.83 21.69 -26.50
CA TRP A 74 39.39 21.90 -27.87
C TRP A 74 40.27 22.90 -28.63
N ASP A 75 41.04 23.73 -27.92
CA ASP A 75 41.89 24.76 -28.52
C ASP A 75 43.24 24.19 -29.00
N ASN A 76 43.72 23.09 -28.39
CA ASN A 76 44.98 22.40 -28.75
C ASN A 76 44.77 20.89 -28.95
N ILE A 77 43.82 20.50 -29.81
CA ILE A 77 43.39 19.11 -29.94
C ILE A 77 44.30 18.31 -30.89
N ASP A 78 44.82 17.17 -30.42
CA ASP A 78 45.33 16.12 -31.29
C ASP A 78 44.15 15.21 -31.71
N GLU A 79 43.60 15.45 -32.91
CA GLU A 79 42.45 14.71 -33.42
C GLU A 79 42.72 13.20 -33.55
N LEU A 80 43.95 12.81 -33.87
CA LEU A 80 44.32 11.41 -34.07
C LEU A 80 44.32 10.68 -32.73
N GLU A 81 44.95 11.27 -31.71
CA GLU A 81 45.03 10.73 -30.36
C GLU A 81 43.65 10.69 -29.70
N LEU A 82 42.84 11.75 -29.85
CA LEU A 82 41.46 11.78 -29.36
C LEU A 82 40.60 10.69 -30.02
N GLY A 83 40.70 10.54 -31.34
CA GLY A 83 40.00 9.50 -32.10
C GLY A 83 40.35 8.10 -31.58
N LEU A 84 41.64 7.86 -31.34
CA LEU A 84 42.16 6.62 -30.80
C LEU A 84 41.63 6.36 -29.37
N GLN A 85 41.70 7.36 -28.49
CA GLN A 85 41.19 7.30 -27.12
C GLN A 85 39.71 6.93 -27.06
N ARG A 86 38.88 7.59 -27.88
CA ARG A 86 37.44 7.30 -27.98
C ARG A 86 37.19 5.86 -28.45
N CYS A 87 37.92 5.42 -29.47
CA CYS A 87 37.76 4.09 -30.03
C CYS A 87 38.24 2.98 -29.08
N LEU A 88 39.35 3.19 -28.37
CA LEU A 88 39.83 2.28 -27.33
C LEU A 88 38.81 2.18 -26.19
N ALA A 89 38.37 3.34 -25.65
CA ALA A 89 37.36 3.41 -24.60
C ALA A 89 36.09 2.60 -24.94
N LYS A 90 35.60 2.76 -26.17
CA LYS A 90 34.42 2.07 -26.68
C LYS A 90 34.60 0.56 -26.82
N ASN A 91 35.80 0.08 -27.12
CA ASN A 91 36.03 -1.31 -27.53
C ASN A 91 36.61 -2.23 -26.43
N MET A 92 37.12 -1.69 -25.31
CA MET A 92 37.71 -2.48 -24.21
C MET A 92 36.83 -3.65 -23.72
N HIS A 93 35.49 -3.50 -23.70
CA HIS A 93 34.57 -4.58 -23.32
C HIS A 93 34.67 -5.86 -24.18
N ASN A 94 35.27 -5.78 -25.38
CA ASN A 94 35.43 -6.94 -26.26
C ASN A 94 36.63 -7.81 -25.90
N ALA A 95 37.55 -7.31 -25.07
CA ALA A 95 38.73 -8.04 -24.66
C ALA A 95 38.39 -9.20 -23.73
N ARG A 96 39.13 -10.29 -23.89
CA ARG A 96 39.07 -11.48 -23.02
C ARG A 96 40.51 -11.85 -22.67
N PRO A 97 40.89 -12.08 -21.40
CA PRO A 97 40.19 -11.54 -20.22
C PRO A 97 39.99 -10.02 -20.34
N HIS A 98 39.02 -9.46 -19.61
CA HIS A 98 38.79 -8.01 -19.63
C HIS A 98 40.01 -7.27 -19.04
N PRO A 99 40.22 -5.99 -19.42
CA PRO A 99 41.24 -5.15 -18.78
C PRO A 99 40.92 -4.97 -17.29
N HIS A 100 41.94 -4.62 -16.51
CA HIS A 100 41.76 -4.30 -15.08
C HIS A 100 40.85 -3.08 -14.91
N LEU A 101 40.13 -3.03 -13.79
CA LEU A 101 39.21 -1.94 -13.51
C LEU A 101 39.90 -0.57 -13.59
N GLU A 102 41.07 -0.44 -12.99
CA GLU A 102 41.88 0.79 -13.01
C GLU A 102 42.16 1.29 -14.43
N THR A 103 42.53 0.38 -15.35
CA THR A 103 42.77 0.69 -16.77
C THR A 103 41.49 1.14 -17.47
N VAL A 104 40.33 0.59 -17.12
CA VAL A 104 39.07 1.05 -17.74
C VAL A 104 38.62 2.38 -17.13
N LEU A 105 38.84 2.59 -15.83
CA LEU A 105 38.49 3.82 -15.12
C LEU A 105 39.37 5.01 -15.53
N SER A 106 40.59 4.79 -16.02
CA SER A 106 41.43 5.89 -16.55
C SER A 106 40.77 6.58 -17.75
N TYR A 107 39.99 5.85 -18.56
CA TYR A 107 39.20 6.39 -19.68
C TYR A 107 37.82 6.91 -19.26
N ALA A 108 37.38 6.63 -18.03
CA ALA A 108 36.02 6.90 -17.58
C ALA A 108 35.92 8.21 -16.79
N LYS A 109 36.52 9.28 -17.33
CA LYS A 109 36.65 10.60 -16.69
C LYS A 109 36.15 11.71 -17.62
N GLY A 110 35.46 12.70 -17.05
CA GLY A 110 34.90 13.87 -17.75
C GLY A 110 34.26 13.56 -19.10
N ASP A 111 34.75 14.16 -20.19
CA ASP A 111 34.16 14.07 -21.53
C ASP A 111 34.30 12.66 -22.16
N TYR A 112 35.27 11.87 -21.69
CA TYR A 112 35.54 10.52 -22.21
C TYR A 112 34.57 9.46 -21.68
N LEU A 113 33.84 9.77 -20.62
CA LEU A 113 32.98 8.83 -19.91
C LEU A 113 31.93 8.17 -20.81
N THR A 114 31.34 8.94 -21.73
CA THR A 114 30.30 8.46 -22.66
C THR A 114 30.80 7.32 -23.55
N TYR A 115 32.09 7.33 -23.89
CA TYR A 115 32.73 6.28 -24.69
C TYR A 115 33.13 5.06 -23.84
N ALA A 116 33.59 5.28 -22.61
CA ALA A 116 34.06 4.22 -21.72
C ALA A 116 32.93 3.44 -21.03
N LEU A 117 31.71 3.97 -20.97
CA LEU A 117 30.60 3.43 -20.18
C LEU A 117 30.34 1.94 -20.43
N SER A 118 30.25 1.49 -21.68
CA SER A 118 30.01 0.08 -22.00
C SER A 118 31.14 -0.83 -21.50
N SER A 119 32.37 -0.34 -21.52
CA SER A 119 33.55 -1.05 -21.04
C SER A 119 33.59 -1.14 -19.53
N VAL A 120 33.28 -0.04 -18.83
CA VAL A 120 33.16 -0.03 -17.36
C VAL A 120 32.08 -1.01 -16.92
N LEU A 121 30.89 -0.94 -17.52
CA LEU A 121 29.77 -1.83 -17.19
C LEU A 121 30.12 -3.30 -17.45
N ALA A 122 30.77 -3.62 -18.58
CA ALA A 122 31.18 -4.98 -18.87
C ALA A 122 32.13 -5.53 -17.80
N VAL A 123 33.12 -4.75 -17.34
CA VAL A 123 34.01 -5.16 -16.25
C VAL A 123 33.21 -5.38 -14.97
N TYR A 124 32.43 -4.38 -14.56
CA TYR A 124 31.57 -4.40 -13.39
C TYR A 124 30.65 -5.64 -13.30
N TYR A 125 29.92 -5.98 -14.37
CA TYR A 125 29.00 -7.14 -14.38
C TYR A 125 29.75 -8.49 -14.28
N ASN A 126 30.97 -8.56 -14.80
CA ASN A 126 31.79 -9.79 -14.80
C ASN A 126 32.68 -9.95 -13.56
N MET A 127 32.72 -8.96 -12.65
CA MET A 127 33.44 -9.11 -11.38
C MET A 127 32.80 -10.19 -10.50
N SER A 128 33.64 -10.97 -9.83
CA SER A 128 33.22 -11.85 -8.73
C SER A 128 32.86 -11.02 -7.50
N SER A 129 32.13 -11.60 -6.54
CA SER A 129 31.81 -10.91 -5.28
C SER A 129 33.06 -10.51 -4.49
N ILE A 130 34.13 -11.32 -4.54
CA ILE A 130 35.41 -11.03 -3.86
C ILE A 130 36.07 -9.79 -4.50
N GLN A 131 36.21 -9.78 -5.83
CA GLN A 131 36.79 -8.64 -6.55
C GLN A 131 35.98 -7.36 -6.30
N TYR A 132 34.65 -7.49 -6.30
CA TYR A 132 33.78 -6.35 -6.08
C TYR A 132 33.93 -5.77 -4.66
N GLN A 133 34.17 -6.60 -3.63
CA GLN A 133 34.48 -6.13 -2.28
C GLN A 133 35.78 -5.35 -2.22
N GLU A 134 36.83 -5.79 -2.94
CA GLU A 134 38.12 -5.09 -2.99
C GLU A 134 37.99 -3.70 -3.63
N PHE A 135 37.17 -3.59 -4.69
CA PHE A 135 37.05 -2.34 -5.46
C PHE A 135 35.86 -1.45 -5.06
N VAL A 136 35.08 -1.82 -4.03
CA VAL A 136 33.83 -1.12 -3.69
C VAL A 136 34.03 0.38 -3.51
N PHE A 137 35.04 0.79 -2.74
CA PHE A 137 35.32 2.22 -2.50
C PHE A 137 35.74 2.94 -3.78
N GLN A 138 36.53 2.31 -4.65
CA GLN A 138 36.92 2.89 -5.93
C GLN A 138 35.69 3.10 -6.83
N ILE A 139 34.78 2.13 -6.86
CA ILE A 139 33.51 2.21 -7.61
C ILE A 139 32.63 3.33 -7.06
N LEU A 140 32.53 3.43 -5.73
CA LEU A 140 31.71 4.45 -5.07
C LEU A 140 32.27 5.86 -5.20
N ASN A 141 33.56 6.02 -5.50
CA ASN A 141 34.21 7.31 -5.76
C ASN A 141 34.25 7.69 -7.26
N THR A 142 33.55 6.96 -8.12
CA THR A 142 33.44 7.31 -9.55
C THR A 142 32.44 8.46 -9.79
N PRO A 143 32.47 9.12 -10.98
CA PRO A 143 31.46 10.11 -11.34
C PRO A 143 30.03 9.61 -11.18
N VAL A 144 29.10 10.51 -10.83
CA VAL A 144 27.71 10.21 -10.44
C VAL A 144 27.02 9.17 -11.34
N SER A 145 27.18 9.25 -12.66
CA SER A 145 26.56 8.29 -13.59
C SER A 145 27.10 6.86 -13.44
N LEU A 146 28.41 6.68 -13.28
CA LEU A 146 29.01 5.37 -12.99
C LEU A 146 28.71 4.90 -11.58
N GLN A 147 28.70 5.82 -10.62
CA GLN A 147 28.41 5.53 -9.24
C GLN A 147 27.01 4.92 -9.09
N LYS A 148 25.99 5.40 -9.83
CA LYS A 148 24.65 4.77 -9.86
C LYS A 148 24.70 3.32 -10.33
N HIS A 149 25.48 3.01 -11.36
CA HIS A 149 25.64 1.64 -11.85
C HIS A 149 26.39 0.77 -10.85
N GLY A 150 27.44 1.33 -10.23
CA GLY A 150 28.15 0.73 -9.10
C GLY A 150 27.20 0.36 -7.97
N LEU A 151 26.41 1.32 -7.49
CA LEU A 151 25.41 1.12 -6.44
C LEU A 151 24.42 0.00 -6.78
N ARG A 152 23.90 -0.06 -8.01
CA ARG A 152 22.99 -1.13 -8.43
C ARG A 152 23.63 -2.52 -8.37
N LEU A 153 24.94 -2.60 -8.57
CA LEU A 153 25.68 -3.86 -8.50
C LEU A 153 25.98 -4.29 -7.07
N LEU A 154 26.11 -3.35 -6.12
CA LEU A 154 26.24 -3.66 -4.69
C LEU A 154 25.16 -4.67 -4.27
N PHE A 155 23.91 -4.38 -4.67
CA PHE A 155 22.74 -5.19 -4.33
C PHE A 155 22.82 -6.63 -4.84
N ASN A 156 23.48 -6.87 -5.98
CA ASN A 156 23.54 -8.19 -6.60
C ASN A 156 24.77 -9.00 -6.17
N LYS A 157 25.82 -8.35 -5.62
CA LYS A 157 27.14 -8.98 -5.44
C LYS A 157 27.59 -9.05 -3.99
N LEU A 158 27.04 -8.21 -3.10
CA LEU A 158 27.44 -8.15 -1.69
C LEU A 158 26.41 -8.82 -0.76
N SER A 159 26.85 -9.19 0.43
CA SER A 159 25.96 -9.60 1.53
C SER A 159 25.18 -8.41 2.07
N SER A 160 24.03 -8.65 2.70
CA SER A 160 23.18 -7.60 3.30
C SER A 160 23.95 -6.71 4.27
N GLU A 161 24.85 -7.28 5.07
CA GLU A 161 25.71 -6.55 6.01
C GLU A 161 26.63 -5.56 5.30
N LYS A 162 27.35 -6.01 4.26
CA LYS A 162 28.26 -5.16 3.49
C LYS A 162 27.53 -4.09 2.69
N ILE A 163 26.31 -4.37 2.21
CA ILE A 163 25.45 -3.35 1.60
C ILE A 163 25.13 -2.24 2.61
N ARG A 164 24.71 -2.61 3.83
CA ARG A 164 24.39 -1.65 4.89
C ARG A 164 25.59 -0.78 5.26
N GLU A 165 26.75 -1.39 5.50
CA GLU A 165 28.00 -0.67 5.82
C GLU A 165 28.35 0.34 4.72
N SER A 166 28.39 -0.12 3.46
CA SER A 166 28.79 0.70 2.32
C SER A 166 27.82 1.86 2.07
N CYS A 167 26.51 1.59 2.13
CA CYS A 167 25.48 2.61 1.93
C CYS A 167 25.47 3.65 3.06
N SER A 168 25.67 3.21 4.31
CA SER A 168 25.73 4.11 5.48
C SER A 168 26.93 5.05 5.41
N ALA A 169 28.11 4.53 5.06
CA ALA A 169 29.30 5.34 4.87
C ALA A 169 29.09 6.37 3.74
N LEU A 170 28.63 5.92 2.58
CA LEU A 170 28.46 6.79 1.42
C LEU A 170 27.39 7.86 1.64
N TRP A 171 26.29 7.53 2.33
CA TRP A 171 25.23 8.49 2.63
C TRP A 171 25.74 9.69 3.44
N LYS A 172 26.64 9.45 4.40
CA LYS A 172 27.23 10.51 5.24
C LYS A 172 28.17 11.43 4.47
N GLU A 173 28.82 10.90 3.44
CA GLU A 173 29.81 11.64 2.64
C GLU A 173 29.16 12.46 1.51
N THR A 174 28.06 11.95 0.92
CA THR A 174 27.47 12.55 -0.27
C THR A 174 26.29 13.48 0.02
N LYS A 175 26.32 14.67 -0.60
CA LYS A 175 25.17 15.59 -0.69
C LYS A 175 24.42 15.50 -2.02
N ASN A 176 24.85 14.61 -2.92
CA ASN A 176 24.23 14.48 -4.23
C ASN A 176 22.86 13.78 -4.12
N SER A 177 21.78 14.52 -4.40
CA SER A 177 20.40 14.02 -4.29
C SER A 177 20.17 12.74 -5.11
N THR A 178 20.79 12.59 -6.28
CA THR A 178 20.57 11.39 -7.09
C THR A 178 21.26 10.16 -6.52
N ILE A 179 22.43 10.32 -5.90
CA ILE A 179 23.13 9.22 -5.23
C ILE A 179 22.37 8.82 -3.96
N ARG A 180 21.93 9.80 -3.17
CA ARG A 180 21.07 9.58 -2.01
C ARG A 180 19.80 8.82 -2.41
N THR A 181 19.16 9.23 -3.50
CA THR A 181 18.00 8.52 -4.06
C THR A 181 18.27 7.05 -4.37
N GLU A 182 19.39 6.72 -5.03
CA GLU A 182 19.71 5.33 -5.34
C GLU A 182 20.06 4.53 -4.06
N ILE A 183 20.75 5.13 -3.09
CA ILE A 183 21.03 4.51 -1.79
C ILE A 183 19.71 4.18 -1.07
N PHE A 184 18.79 5.14 -0.99
CA PHE A 184 17.49 4.95 -0.34
C PHE A 184 16.71 3.81 -1.00
N LYS A 185 16.65 3.78 -2.33
CA LYS A 185 16.01 2.69 -3.09
C LYS A 185 16.62 1.33 -2.79
N ILE A 186 17.95 1.25 -2.67
CA ILE A 186 18.67 0.01 -2.37
C ILE A 186 18.32 -0.48 -0.97
N ILE A 187 18.39 0.39 0.04
CA ILE A 187 18.09 0.01 1.43
C ILE A 187 16.61 -0.34 1.61
N TYR A 188 15.70 0.43 1.00
CA TYR A 188 14.27 0.11 0.99
C TYR A 188 14.01 -1.28 0.38
N LYS A 189 14.61 -1.56 -0.79
CA LYS A 189 14.47 -2.86 -1.46
C LYS A 189 15.11 -3.99 -0.66
N LEU A 190 16.23 -3.74 0.01
CA LEU A 190 16.88 -4.70 0.90
C LEU A 190 15.93 -5.08 2.05
N LEU A 191 15.31 -4.08 2.68
CA LEU A 191 14.34 -4.30 3.75
C LEU A 191 13.13 -5.12 3.27
N CYS A 192 12.57 -4.79 2.10
CA CYS A 192 11.40 -5.48 1.55
C CYS A 192 11.63 -6.97 1.24
N ASN A 193 12.88 -7.36 0.91
CA ASN A 193 13.22 -8.72 0.52
C ASN A 193 13.80 -9.56 1.67
N GLU A 194 14.08 -8.94 2.82
CA GLU A 194 14.69 -9.61 3.96
C GLU A 194 13.67 -10.45 4.73
N LYS A 195 14.10 -11.64 5.17
CA LYS A 195 13.27 -12.58 5.92
C LYS A 195 13.80 -12.84 7.33
N ASN A 196 15.07 -12.57 7.56
CA ASN A 196 15.67 -12.76 8.88
C ASN A 196 15.37 -11.56 9.79
N GLU A 197 14.71 -11.78 10.93
CA GLU A 197 14.28 -10.71 11.85
C GLU A 197 15.42 -9.81 12.37
N SER A 198 16.61 -10.37 12.60
CA SER A 198 17.78 -9.57 13.02
C SER A 198 18.21 -8.62 11.89
N ASN A 199 18.29 -9.13 10.66
CA ASN A 199 18.61 -8.29 9.49
C ASN A 199 17.51 -7.29 9.17
N ILE A 200 16.23 -7.63 9.37
CA ILE A 200 15.10 -6.69 9.22
C ILE A 200 15.30 -5.53 10.18
N THR A 201 15.57 -5.80 11.45
CA THR A 201 15.77 -4.77 12.48
C THR A 201 16.95 -3.87 12.16
N GLN A 202 18.09 -4.43 11.76
CA GLN A 202 19.27 -3.65 11.39
C GLN A 202 19.05 -2.79 10.13
N THR A 203 18.40 -3.36 9.11
CA THR A 203 18.13 -2.65 7.85
C THR A 203 17.08 -1.56 8.06
N TRP A 204 16.07 -1.80 8.91
CA TRP A 204 15.13 -0.78 9.36
C TRP A 204 15.84 0.35 10.10
N GLY A 205 16.72 0.05 11.05
CA GLY A 205 17.47 1.09 11.78
C GLY A 205 18.29 2.00 10.85
N LEU A 206 18.89 1.42 9.80
CA LEU A 206 19.55 2.21 8.76
C LEU A 206 18.53 3.06 7.98
N LEU A 207 17.44 2.46 7.47
CA LEU A 207 16.42 3.19 6.71
C LEU A 207 15.80 4.33 7.51
N GLU A 208 15.54 4.11 8.80
CA GLU A 208 15.03 5.12 9.72
C GLU A 208 15.99 6.31 9.84
N MET A 209 17.30 6.05 9.97
CA MET A 209 18.32 7.10 9.95
C MET A 209 18.29 7.87 8.62
N LEU A 210 18.16 7.18 7.48
CA LEU A 210 18.06 7.86 6.19
C LEU A 210 16.84 8.77 6.12
N ILE A 211 15.67 8.31 6.61
CA ILE A 211 14.43 9.09 6.65
C ILE A 211 14.61 10.36 7.49
N ASN A 212 15.26 10.27 8.65
CA ASN A 212 15.53 11.44 9.50
C ASN A 212 16.42 12.50 8.83
N ASP A 213 17.30 12.07 7.92
CA ASP A 213 18.25 12.92 7.23
C ASP A 213 17.74 13.45 5.87
N LEU A 214 16.51 13.08 5.45
CA LEU A 214 15.93 13.58 4.21
C LEU A 214 15.60 15.08 4.31
N THR A 215 15.86 15.81 3.23
CA THR A 215 15.47 17.21 3.07
C THR A 215 14.34 17.35 2.04
N PHE A 216 13.77 18.55 1.87
CA PHE A 216 12.74 18.79 0.83
C PHE A 216 13.30 18.85 -0.61
N LEU A 217 14.63 18.91 -0.75
CA LEU A 217 15.35 18.98 -2.04
C LEU A 217 15.65 17.58 -2.63
N GLU A 218 15.16 16.53 -1.99
CA GLU A 218 15.39 15.17 -2.45
C GLU A 218 14.52 14.83 -3.66
N ASP A 219 14.88 13.76 -4.38
CA ASP A 219 14.08 13.29 -5.49
C ASP A 219 12.72 12.76 -5.01
N LYS A 220 11.63 13.25 -5.60
CA LYS A 220 10.25 12.86 -5.24
C LYS A 220 10.00 11.34 -5.31
N SER A 221 10.82 10.59 -6.05
CA SER A 221 10.73 9.12 -6.05
C SER A 221 11.05 8.48 -4.69
N ILE A 222 11.81 9.15 -3.81
CA ILE A 222 12.00 8.71 -2.42
C ILE A 222 10.68 8.78 -1.66
N TYR A 223 9.99 9.91 -1.72
CA TYR A 223 8.73 10.11 -1.00
C TYR A 223 7.64 9.14 -1.48
N LYS A 224 7.62 8.80 -2.77
CA LYS A 224 6.73 7.75 -3.31
C LYS A 224 6.96 6.38 -2.68
N LEU A 225 8.16 6.07 -2.19
CA LEU A 225 8.44 4.82 -1.47
C LEU A 225 7.91 4.85 -0.03
N LEU A 226 7.83 6.02 0.60
CA LEU A 226 7.27 6.17 1.96
C LEU A 226 5.78 5.81 2.02
N TYR A 227 5.05 5.90 0.91
CA TYR A 227 3.66 5.42 0.80
C TYR A 227 3.53 3.91 0.63
N LYS A 228 4.60 3.19 0.30
CA LYS A 228 4.55 1.75 -0.01
C LYS A 228 4.68 0.87 1.23
N VAL A 229 3.85 1.14 2.24
CA VAL A 229 3.85 0.41 3.53
C VAL A 229 3.58 -1.09 3.34
N GLY A 230 2.78 -1.47 2.34
CA GLY A 230 2.43 -2.86 2.08
C GLY A 230 3.58 -3.78 1.71
N GLN A 231 4.72 -3.25 1.27
CA GLN A 231 5.91 -4.04 0.89
C GLN A 231 6.85 -4.28 2.07
N ILE A 232 6.63 -3.61 3.21
CA ILE A 232 7.51 -3.68 4.38
C ILE A 232 7.23 -4.94 5.20
N PRO A 233 8.25 -5.60 5.78
CA PRO A 233 8.06 -6.73 6.67
C PRO A 233 7.17 -6.40 7.88
N GLN A 234 6.37 -7.38 8.32
CA GLN A 234 5.34 -7.17 9.35
C GLN A 234 5.91 -6.62 10.67
N SER A 235 7.10 -7.09 11.09
CA SER A 235 7.72 -6.72 12.38
C SER A 235 8.11 -5.24 12.51
N VAL A 236 8.29 -4.54 11.40
CA VAL A 236 8.65 -3.10 11.39
C VAL A 236 7.63 -2.23 10.65
N LYS A 237 6.54 -2.82 10.16
CA LYS A 237 5.55 -2.13 9.30
C LYS A 237 4.90 -0.92 9.98
N ALA A 238 4.49 -1.06 11.24
CA ALA A 238 3.93 0.04 12.01
C ALA A 238 4.94 1.17 12.24
N LYS A 239 6.19 0.83 12.60
CA LYS A 239 7.28 1.81 12.78
C LYS A 239 7.54 2.57 11.49
N PHE A 240 7.59 1.87 10.36
CA PHE A 240 7.74 2.47 9.04
C PHE A 240 6.60 3.43 8.70
N LEU A 241 5.35 3.04 8.94
CA LEU A 241 4.18 3.88 8.69
C LEU A 241 4.24 5.16 9.50
N VAL A 242 4.43 5.06 10.82
CA VAL A 242 4.51 6.23 11.72
C VAL A 242 5.63 7.17 11.30
N LYS A 243 6.81 6.63 11.00
CA LYS A 243 7.95 7.43 10.54
C LYS A 243 7.67 8.17 9.24
N SER A 244 7.10 7.44 8.27
CA SER A 244 6.75 7.97 6.96
C SER A 244 5.69 9.06 7.06
N TYR A 245 4.64 8.83 7.87
CA TYR A 245 3.58 9.80 8.11
C TYR A 245 4.13 11.09 8.72
N ASN A 246 4.90 10.99 9.81
CA ASN A 246 5.44 12.16 10.50
C ASN A 246 6.34 12.99 9.57
N TYR A 247 7.23 12.31 8.84
CA TYR A 247 8.10 12.99 7.88
C TYR A 247 7.31 13.69 6.77
N LEU A 248 6.38 12.97 6.13
CA LEU A 248 5.60 13.51 5.02
C LEU A 248 4.66 14.65 5.46
N LYS A 249 4.01 14.51 6.63
CA LYS A 249 3.14 15.57 7.19
C LYS A 249 3.94 16.85 7.37
N THR A 250 5.11 16.79 8.02
CA THR A 250 5.99 17.95 8.20
C THR A 250 6.54 18.49 6.87
N LEU A 251 6.89 17.62 5.92
CA LEU A 251 7.35 18.03 4.59
C LEU A 251 6.29 18.86 3.86
N ILE A 252 5.04 18.39 3.84
CA ILE A 252 3.92 19.04 3.16
C ILE A 252 3.55 20.35 3.84
N GLU A 253 3.43 20.36 5.17
CA GLU A 253 3.09 21.55 5.95
C GLU A 253 4.11 22.68 5.74
N ASN A 254 5.40 22.35 5.68
CA ASN A 254 6.47 23.34 5.50
C ASN A 254 6.69 23.77 4.04
N ASN A 255 6.21 22.99 3.06
CA ASN A 255 6.50 23.21 1.63
C ASN A 255 5.24 23.16 0.75
N GLN A 256 4.12 23.70 1.24
CA GLN A 256 2.80 23.59 0.61
C GLN A 256 2.82 23.82 -0.91
N LYS A 257 3.44 24.91 -1.40
CA LYS A 257 3.50 25.25 -2.84
C LYS A 257 4.06 24.14 -3.74
N GLU A 258 4.95 23.29 -3.23
CA GLU A 258 5.58 22.22 -3.99
C GLU A 258 4.82 20.88 -3.93
N TYR A 259 3.97 20.71 -2.90
CA TYR A 259 3.26 19.48 -2.57
C TYR A 259 1.73 19.64 -2.50
N GLU A 260 1.19 20.74 -3.02
CA GLU A 260 -0.26 21.04 -3.10
C GLU A 260 -1.06 20.01 -3.93
N ALA A 261 -0.39 19.20 -4.77
CA ALA A 261 -1.05 18.21 -5.61
C ALA A 261 -1.63 17.04 -4.81
N SER A 262 -2.80 16.52 -5.23
CA SER A 262 -3.52 15.41 -4.58
C SER A 262 -2.73 14.09 -4.48
N GLU A 263 -1.61 13.96 -5.19
CA GLU A 263 -0.73 12.79 -5.10
C GLU A 263 0.03 12.68 -3.77
N TRP A 264 0.12 13.78 -3.00
CA TRP A 264 0.89 13.86 -1.75
C TRP A 264 0.01 13.80 -0.49
N ASP A 265 -1.09 13.06 -0.55
CA ASP A 265 -2.05 12.99 0.54
C ASP A 265 -1.69 11.93 1.60
N VAL A 266 -1.38 12.37 2.82
CA VAL A 266 -1.07 11.49 3.97
C VAL A 266 -2.28 10.70 4.47
N ARG A 267 -3.52 11.03 4.06
CA ARG A 267 -4.73 10.26 4.42
C ARG A 267 -4.62 8.80 4.00
N ASN A 268 -3.94 8.49 2.90
CA ASN A 268 -3.72 7.11 2.47
C ASN A 268 -2.90 6.30 3.47
N LEU A 269 -1.92 6.92 4.15
CA LEU A 269 -1.16 6.27 5.22
C LEU A 269 -2.01 6.04 6.45
N VAL A 270 -2.83 7.03 6.83
CA VAL A 270 -3.80 6.92 7.93
C VAL A 270 -4.77 5.78 7.65
N MET A 271 -5.37 5.71 6.47
CA MET A 271 -6.29 4.63 6.11
C MET A 271 -5.62 3.26 6.06
N TYR A 272 -4.35 3.19 5.66
CA TYR A 272 -3.60 1.94 5.70
C TYR A 272 -3.44 1.40 7.14
N SER A 273 -3.41 2.27 8.15
CA SER A 273 -3.28 1.86 9.55
C SER A 273 -4.39 0.90 10.00
N THR A 274 -5.60 0.99 9.42
CA THR A 274 -6.72 0.05 9.70
C THR A 274 -6.35 -1.41 9.43
N LYS A 275 -5.48 -1.66 8.42
CA LYS A 275 -5.01 -3.00 8.05
C LYS A 275 -3.97 -3.58 9.00
N ILE A 276 -3.35 -2.74 9.83
CA ILE A 276 -2.25 -3.13 10.73
C ILE A 276 -2.47 -2.61 12.16
N ILE A 277 -3.71 -2.27 12.49
CA ILE A 277 -4.10 -1.53 13.69
C ILE A 277 -3.61 -2.20 14.98
N GLU A 278 -3.54 -3.54 14.99
CA GLU A 278 -3.03 -4.37 16.09
C GLU A 278 -1.57 -4.06 16.47
N SER A 279 -0.78 -3.57 15.52
CA SER A 279 0.63 -3.25 15.69
C SER A 279 0.92 -1.76 15.81
N MET A 280 -0.11 -0.91 15.69
CA MET A 280 0.05 0.54 15.68
C MET A 280 0.28 1.09 17.10
N PRO A 281 1.18 2.06 17.30
CA PRO A 281 1.34 2.70 18.61
C PRO A 281 0.08 3.42 19.06
N TYR A 282 -0.29 3.25 20.32
CA TYR A 282 -1.51 3.81 20.89
C TYR A 282 -1.54 5.33 20.76
N GLU A 283 -0.46 6.00 21.16
CA GLU A 283 -0.33 7.47 21.17
C GLU A 283 -0.38 8.06 19.75
N PHE A 284 0.13 7.32 18.76
CA PHE A 284 0.02 7.73 17.37
C PHE A 284 -1.44 7.69 16.92
N MET A 285 -2.14 6.59 17.17
CA MET A 285 -3.54 6.43 16.76
C MET A 285 -4.45 7.44 17.43
N THR A 286 -4.31 7.65 18.74
CA THR A 286 -5.10 8.66 19.46
C THR A 286 -4.81 10.06 18.93
N GLY A 287 -3.55 10.41 18.65
CA GLY A 287 -3.19 11.70 18.06
C GLY A 287 -3.80 11.94 16.67
N ILE A 288 -3.84 10.91 15.81
CA ILE A 288 -4.51 11.00 14.49
C ILE A 288 -6.02 11.17 14.65
N ILE A 289 -6.63 10.40 15.55
CA ILE A 289 -8.08 10.45 15.80
C ILE A 289 -8.45 11.81 16.39
N GLU A 290 -7.67 12.34 17.33
CA GLU A 290 -7.88 13.65 17.94
C GLU A 290 -7.77 14.78 16.91
N ASP A 291 -6.75 14.75 16.04
CA ASP A 291 -6.59 15.69 14.92
C ASP A 291 -7.84 15.69 14.02
N TYR A 292 -8.31 14.49 13.64
CA TYR A 292 -9.53 14.32 12.87
C TYR A 292 -10.77 14.86 13.60
N ILE A 293 -10.93 14.56 14.88
CA ILE A 293 -12.08 15.01 15.67
C ILE A 293 -12.13 16.54 15.73
N ASN A 294 -10.97 17.15 16.03
CA ASN A 294 -10.87 18.58 16.27
C ASN A 294 -10.92 19.40 15.00
N ASN A 295 -10.41 18.89 13.88
CA ASN A 295 -10.30 19.64 12.64
C ASN A 295 -11.39 19.33 11.63
N GLU A 296 -12.03 18.15 11.71
CA GLU A 296 -12.96 17.70 10.68
C GLU A 296 -14.30 17.23 11.27
N PHE A 297 -14.31 16.26 12.19
CA PHE A 297 -15.56 15.63 12.65
C PHE A 297 -16.62 16.63 13.15
N PHE A 298 -16.20 17.67 13.87
CA PHE A 298 -17.06 18.73 14.39
C PHE A 298 -17.02 20.05 13.61
N LYS A 299 -16.29 20.13 12.49
CA LYS A 299 -16.07 21.38 11.74
C LYS A 299 -16.39 21.29 10.24
N GLU A 300 -16.12 20.16 9.60
CA GLU A 300 -16.18 20.00 8.15
C GLU A 300 -17.59 19.69 7.62
N ARG A 301 -17.82 20.08 6.35
CA ARG A 301 -19.05 19.86 5.56
C ARG A 301 -18.98 18.60 4.68
N ILE A 302 -18.04 17.69 4.92
CA ILE A 302 -17.73 16.54 4.05
C ILE A 302 -18.21 15.24 4.68
N TYR A 303 -18.64 14.29 3.85
CA TYR A 303 -19.07 12.96 4.27
C TYR A 303 -17.87 12.19 4.89
N PRO A 304 -17.91 11.81 6.18
CA PRO A 304 -16.76 11.35 6.95
C PRO A 304 -16.32 9.91 6.66
N GLY A 305 -16.91 9.26 5.65
CA GLY A 305 -17.11 7.80 5.61
C GLY A 305 -15.87 6.92 5.77
N ASP A 306 -14.68 7.40 5.43
CA ASP A 306 -13.45 6.63 5.60
C ASP A 306 -12.80 6.80 6.99
N LYS A 307 -13.01 7.95 7.65
CA LYS A 307 -12.34 8.26 8.92
C LYS A 307 -13.11 7.78 10.15
N THR A 308 -14.43 7.63 10.05
CA THR A 308 -15.21 6.93 11.09
C THR A 308 -14.83 5.46 11.21
N LYS A 309 -14.49 4.82 10.08
CA LYS A 309 -13.93 3.45 10.05
C LYS A 309 -12.60 3.31 10.78
N LEU A 310 -11.76 4.37 10.77
CA LEU A 310 -10.53 4.38 11.54
C LEU A 310 -10.82 4.28 13.04
N ILE A 311 -11.82 5.05 13.50
CA ILE A 311 -12.21 5.07 14.91
C ILE A 311 -12.81 3.72 15.29
N SER A 312 -13.79 3.19 14.54
CA SER A 312 -14.38 1.87 14.83
C SER A 312 -13.32 0.78 14.88
N SER A 313 -12.41 0.75 13.89
CA SER A 313 -11.28 -0.19 13.83
C SER A 313 -10.39 -0.11 15.06
N PHE A 314 -10.04 1.11 15.50
CA PHE A 314 -9.20 1.33 16.67
C PHE A 314 -9.88 0.87 17.96
N ILE A 315 -11.15 1.23 18.14
CA ILE A 315 -11.96 0.90 19.32
C ILE A 315 -12.19 -0.62 19.43
N LEU A 316 -12.54 -1.29 18.33
CA LEU A 316 -12.85 -2.73 18.32
C LEU A 316 -11.62 -3.63 18.40
N CYS A 317 -10.45 -3.14 18.00
CA CYS A 317 -9.20 -3.89 18.07
C CYS A 317 -8.68 -4.00 19.51
N SER A 318 -9.34 -4.76 20.38
CA SER A 318 -8.92 -4.95 21.77
C SER A 318 -8.97 -6.40 22.21
N THR A 319 -7.94 -6.80 22.93
CA THR A 319 -7.74 -8.19 23.39
C THR A 319 -8.30 -8.43 24.80
N THR A 320 -8.57 -7.37 25.55
CA THR A 320 -9.15 -7.42 26.89
C THR A 320 -10.27 -6.39 27.05
N GLU A 321 -11.17 -6.63 28.00
CA GLU A 321 -12.23 -5.66 28.34
C GLU A 321 -11.63 -4.35 28.87
N GLU A 322 -10.56 -4.42 29.65
CA GLU A 322 -9.87 -3.23 30.19
C GLU A 322 -9.31 -2.35 29.08
N GLU A 323 -8.67 -2.94 28.06
CA GLU A 323 -8.12 -2.22 26.91
C GLU A 323 -9.25 -1.55 26.09
N GLN A 324 -10.33 -2.30 25.83
CA GLN A 324 -11.50 -1.77 25.12
C GLN A 324 -12.14 -0.61 25.87
N MET A 325 -12.32 -0.76 27.19
CA MET A 325 -12.95 0.27 28.00
C MET A 325 -12.04 1.51 28.13
N LYS A 326 -10.72 1.34 28.20
CA LYS A 326 -9.79 2.47 28.11
C LYS A 326 -9.97 3.26 26.81
N LYS A 327 -10.04 2.57 25.67
CA LYS A 327 -10.29 3.23 24.36
C LYS A 327 -11.66 3.89 24.30
N TYR A 328 -12.67 3.26 24.88
CA TYR A 328 -13.99 3.88 25.01
C TYR A 328 -13.92 5.17 25.82
N ASP A 329 -13.34 5.15 27.02
CA ASP A 329 -13.30 6.30 27.93
C ASP A 329 -12.45 7.45 27.39
N GLU A 330 -11.29 7.15 26.79
CA GLU A 330 -10.36 8.17 26.29
C GLU A 330 -10.75 8.73 24.91
N VAL A 331 -11.40 7.94 24.05
CA VAL A 331 -11.65 8.31 22.65
C VAL A 331 -13.14 8.40 22.33
N LEU A 332 -13.90 7.30 22.48
CA LEU A 332 -15.27 7.24 21.98
C LEU A 332 -16.26 8.04 22.84
N ALA A 333 -16.17 7.96 24.17
CA ALA A 333 -17.07 8.64 25.09
C ALA A 333 -17.02 10.17 24.94
N PRO A 334 -15.84 10.84 24.85
CA PRO A 334 -15.77 12.26 24.57
C PRO A 334 -16.45 12.67 23.26
N ILE A 335 -16.31 11.86 22.19
CA ILE A 335 -16.99 12.08 20.91
C ILE A 335 -18.50 12.01 21.09
N LEU A 336 -19.01 10.95 21.73
CA LEU A 336 -20.45 10.76 21.93
C LEU A 336 -21.06 11.86 22.78
N ILE A 337 -20.44 12.19 23.92
CA ILE A 337 -20.92 13.25 24.83
C ILE A 337 -20.97 14.60 24.12
N ARG A 338 -19.92 14.96 23.36
CA ARG A 338 -19.91 16.21 22.60
C ARG A 338 -20.93 16.20 21.46
N SER A 339 -21.07 15.08 20.77
CA SER A 339 -22.02 14.94 19.65
C SER A 339 -23.47 15.03 20.11
N ILE A 340 -23.81 14.42 21.25
CA ILE A 340 -25.14 14.51 21.86
C ILE A 340 -25.47 15.95 22.26
N LYS A 341 -24.52 16.70 22.80
CA LYS A 341 -24.73 18.13 23.13
C LYS A 341 -25.03 18.98 21.90
N LEU A 342 -24.44 18.62 20.76
CA LEU A 342 -24.58 19.35 19.49
C LEU A 342 -25.54 18.62 18.52
N TRP A 343 -26.39 17.72 19.03
CA TRP A 343 -27.17 16.78 18.20
C TRP A 343 -28.13 17.48 17.24
N ASN A 344 -28.72 18.58 17.72
CA ASN A 344 -29.71 19.38 16.99
C ASN A 344 -29.09 20.62 16.31
N ASP A 345 -27.76 20.78 16.38
CA ASP A 345 -27.08 21.91 15.76
C ASP A 345 -27.08 21.75 14.24
N GLN A 346 -27.57 22.78 13.55
CA GLN A 346 -27.57 22.83 12.10
C GLN A 346 -26.39 23.67 11.60
N ILE A 347 -25.65 23.10 10.66
CA ILE A 347 -24.62 23.82 9.90
C ILE A 347 -25.03 23.71 8.43
N ASN A 348 -25.50 24.80 7.80
CA ASN A 348 -26.00 24.82 6.41
C ASN A 348 -27.03 23.71 6.08
N PRO A 349 -28.32 24.03 6.24
CA PRO A 349 -29.48 23.17 6.56
C PRO A 349 -29.32 21.71 7.01
N LYS A 350 -28.13 21.24 7.39
CA LYS A 350 -27.85 19.82 7.65
C LYS A 350 -27.38 19.60 9.09
N TYR A 351 -27.81 18.48 9.65
CA TYR A 351 -27.38 17.96 10.95
C TYR A 351 -26.10 17.14 10.79
N TYR A 352 -24.99 17.78 10.40
CA TYR A 352 -23.74 17.08 10.08
C TYR A 352 -23.21 16.25 11.27
N ILE A 353 -23.29 16.77 12.49
CA ILE A 353 -22.82 16.08 13.69
C ILE A 353 -23.63 14.80 13.94
N LYS A 354 -24.96 14.88 13.78
CA LYS A 354 -25.85 13.72 13.85
C LYS A 354 -25.45 12.66 12.82
N LEU A 355 -25.30 13.05 11.55
CA LEU A 355 -24.90 12.12 10.47
C LEU A 355 -23.54 11.47 10.73
N ASN A 356 -22.56 12.24 11.20
CA ASN A 356 -21.22 11.72 11.50
C ASN A 356 -21.24 10.72 12.66
N THR A 357 -22.07 11.00 13.67
CA THR A 357 -22.23 10.12 14.84
C THR A 357 -22.98 8.84 14.48
N GLU A 358 -24.07 8.95 13.70
CA GLU A 358 -24.80 7.80 13.17
C GLU A 358 -23.88 6.90 12.34
N GLN A 359 -23.06 7.50 11.46
CA GLN A 359 -22.09 6.74 10.66
C GLN A 359 -21.05 6.03 11.53
N LEU A 360 -20.48 6.71 12.54
CA LEU A 360 -19.54 6.09 13.48
C LEU A 360 -20.16 4.90 14.22
N LEU A 361 -21.40 5.04 14.69
CA LEU A 361 -22.12 3.95 15.36
C LEU A 361 -22.41 2.79 14.39
N PHE A 362 -22.76 3.08 13.14
CA PHE A 362 -22.94 2.02 12.13
C PHE A 362 -21.64 1.33 11.77
N ASP A 363 -20.53 2.06 11.64
CA ASP A 363 -19.21 1.47 11.39
C ASP A 363 -18.79 0.55 12.55
N LEU A 364 -19.09 0.91 13.81
CA LEU A 364 -18.88 0.02 14.96
C LEU A 364 -19.65 -1.30 14.86
N ILE A 365 -20.83 -1.31 14.23
CA ILE A 365 -21.60 -2.53 14.01
C ILE A 365 -21.02 -3.32 12.84
N HIS A 366 -20.73 -2.65 11.72
CA HIS A 366 -20.26 -3.31 10.49
C HIS A 366 -18.85 -3.87 10.62
N ASP A 367 -18.01 -3.27 11.46
CA ASP A 367 -16.65 -3.77 11.71
C ASP A 367 -16.59 -4.90 12.75
N LEU A 368 -17.70 -5.30 13.37
CA LEU A 368 -17.71 -6.41 14.35
C LEU A 368 -17.13 -7.69 13.76
N GLU A 369 -17.57 -8.09 12.57
CA GLU A 369 -17.07 -9.28 11.88
C GLU A 369 -15.55 -9.18 11.67
N ASN A 370 -15.09 -8.04 11.15
CA ASN A 370 -13.67 -7.79 10.85
C ASN A 370 -12.75 -7.94 12.07
N TYR A 371 -13.25 -7.74 13.29
CA TYR A 371 -12.44 -7.80 14.51
C TYR A 371 -12.72 -9.00 15.40
N THR A 372 -13.86 -9.67 15.26
CA THR A 372 -14.22 -10.84 16.06
C THR A 372 -14.06 -12.16 15.33
N ASP A 373 -14.13 -12.19 13.99
CA ASP A 373 -14.02 -13.44 13.22
C ASP A 373 -12.57 -13.94 13.15
N GLY A 374 -12.31 -15.12 13.73
CA GLY A 374 -10.99 -15.76 13.74
C GLY A 374 -9.87 -14.96 14.42
N LYS A 375 -10.18 -13.76 14.93
CA LYS A 375 -9.24 -12.86 15.61
C LYS A 375 -9.43 -13.00 17.12
N LYS A 376 -8.33 -12.91 17.86
CA LYS A 376 -8.32 -13.03 19.33
C LYS A 376 -8.82 -11.77 20.05
N MET A 377 -9.72 -11.00 19.42
CA MET A 377 -10.31 -9.80 20.04
C MET A 377 -11.57 -10.18 20.82
N ILE A 378 -11.89 -9.37 21.82
CA ILE A 378 -13.09 -9.60 22.65
C ILE A 378 -14.36 -9.10 21.95
N VAL A 379 -15.49 -9.73 22.28
CA VAL A 379 -16.81 -9.23 21.87
C VAL A 379 -17.21 -8.03 22.76
N PRO A 380 -17.54 -6.85 22.19
CA PRO A 380 -17.65 -5.58 22.92
C PRO A 380 -18.95 -5.38 23.74
N VAL A 381 -19.42 -6.38 24.48
CA VAL A 381 -20.75 -6.34 25.15
C VAL A 381 -20.90 -5.15 26.10
N LYS A 382 -19.91 -4.93 26.97
CA LYS A 382 -19.96 -3.87 27.99
C LYS A 382 -20.03 -2.48 27.35
N MET A 383 -19.17 -2.23 26.37
CA MET A 383 -19.16 -0.96 25.63
C MET A 383 -20.50 -0.71 24.92
N PHE A 384 -21.03 -1.71 24.20
CA PHE A 384 -22.31 -1.58 23.49
C PHE A 384 -23.48 -1.26 24.43
N ARG A 385 -23.53 -1.89 25.62
CA ARG A 385 -24.52 -1.60 26.65
C ARG A 385 -24.41 -0.17 27.21
N ILE A 386 -23.19 0.34 27.39
CA ILE A 386 -22.99 1.72 27.88
C ILE A 386 -23.44 2.72 26.81
N ILE A 387 -23.11 2.49 25.55
CA ILE A 387 -23.56 3.35 24.44
C ILE A 387 -25.08 3.32 24.34
N GLN A 388 -25.70 2.14 24.46
CA GLN A 388 -27.17 2.01 24.44
C GLN A 388 -27.82 2.88 25.51
N LYS A 389 -27.38 2.73 26.77
CA LYS A 389 -27.91 3.52 27.88
C LYS A 389 -27.72 5.02 27.65
N THR A 390 -26.55 5.42 27.15
CA THR A 390 -26.24 6.82 26.85
C THR A 390 -27.21 7.39 25.81
N LEU A 391 -27.46 6.66 24.72
CA LEU A 391 -28.39 7.08 23.67
C LEU A 391 -29.84 7.16 24.19
N GLU A 392 -30.31 6.13 24.90
CA GLU A 392 -31.68 6.06 25.45
C GLU A 392 -31.95 7.17 26.48
N GLN A 393 -30.95 7.54 27.29
CA GLN A 393 -31.09 8.59 28.30
C GLN A 393 -30.97 10.00 27.72
N SER A 394 -30.23 10.17 26.62
CA SER A 394 -29.88 11.50 26.12
C SER A 394 -30.71 11.94 24.91
N LEU A 395 -31.29 11.01 24.17
CA LEU A 395 -32.01 11.30 22.92
C LEU A 395 -33.48 10.88 23.02
N PRO A 396 -34.44 11.75 22.62
CA PRO A 396 -35.85 11.39 22.57
C PRO A 396 -36.10 10.25 21.57
N LEU A 397 -36.78 9.20 22.04
CA LEU A 397 -37.11 8.02 21.22
C LEU A 397 -37.97 8.39 20.00
N SER A 398 -38.90 9.33 20.14
CA SER A 398 -39.79 9.78 19.06
C SER A 398 -39.05 10.35 17.85
N GLU A 399 -37.91 11.02 18.07
CA GLU A 399 -37.13 11.69 17.03
C GLU A 399 -35.96 10.84 16.53
N ASN A 400 -35.51 9.88 17.33
CA ASN A 400 -34.31 9.09 17.08
C ASN A 400 -34.58 7.58 17.08
N TYR A 401 -35.82 7.18 16.81
CA TYR A 401 -36.27 5.78 16.85
C TYR A 401 -35.36 4.85 16.05
N ILE A 402 -35.01 5.20 14.79
CA ILE A 402 -34.19 4.33 13.93
C ILE A 402 -32.83 4.07 14.59
N LEU A 403 -32.16 5.10 15.10
CA LEU A 403 -30.85 4.97 15.73
C LEU A 403 -30.92 4.15 17.02
N ILE A 404 -31.84 4.50 17.92
CA ILE A 404 -31.99 3.82 19.22
C ILE A 404 -32.36 2.34 19.01
N ARG A 405 -33.31 2.06 18.10
CA ARG A 405 -33.73 0.68 17.80
C ARG A 405 -32.62 -0.11 17.10
N THR A 406 -31.86 0.53 16.19
CA THR A 406 -30.67 -0.10 15.58
C THR A 406 -29.69 -0.53 16.66
N TRP A 407 -29.42 0.37 17.62
CA TRP A 407 -28.44 0.11 18.68
C TRP A 407 -28.93 -0.94 19.68
N GLN A 408 -30.22 -0.96 20.01
CA GLN A 408 -30.82 -2.02 20.84
C GLN A 408 -30.70 -3.40 20.16
N LEU A 409 -31.01 -3.48 18.87
CA LEU A 409 -30.82 -4.72 18.09
C LEU A 409 -29.34 -5.13 18.05
N ALA A 410 -28.43 -4.18 17.84
CA ALA A 410 -26.99 -4.43 17.83
C ALA A 410 -26.46 -4.91 19.19
N THR A 411 -26.86 -4.30 20.30
CA THR A 411 -26.44 -4.74 21.65
C THR A 411 -26.93 -6.15 21.97
N ASN A 412 -28.16 -6.48 21.58
CA ASN A 412 -28.68 -7.84 21.69
C ASN A 412 -27.87 -8.82 20.85
N LEU A 413 -27.58 -8.46 19.59
CA LEU A 413 -26.74 -9.25 18.70
C LEU A 413 -25.37 -9.54 19.34
N VAL A 414 -24.66 -8.50 19.76
CA VAL A 414 -23.33 -8.60 20.40
C VAL A 414 -23.40 -9.46 21.67
N THR A 415 -24.47 -9.35 22.46
CA THR A 415 -24.67 -10.20 23.65
C THR A 415 -24.85 -11.68 23.28
N LEU A 416 -25.59 -11.98 22.21
CA LEU A 416 -25.77 -13.35 21.72
C LEU A 416 -24.46 -13.93 21.19
N PHE A 417 -23.66 -13.12 20.49
CA PHE A 417 -22.33 -13.52 20.04
C PHE A 417 -21.44 -13.91 21.22
N ASP A 418 -21.30 -13.05 22.22
CA ASP A 418 -20.48 -13.30 23.40
C ASP A 418 -20.88 -14.59 24.14
N LYS A 419 -22.19 -14.80 24.34
CA LYS A 419 -22.77 -16.01 24.95
C LYS A 419 -22.39 -17.30 24.19
N ASN A 420 -22.19 -17.21 22.88
CA ASN A 420 -21.91 -18.36 22.02
C ASN A 420 -20.41 -18.52 21.68
N GLN A 421 -19.54 -17.65 22.23
CA GLN A 421 -18.08 -17.68 22.07
C GLN A 421 -17.64 -17.88 20.61
N PRO A 422 -17.67 -16.83 19.78
CA PRO A 422 -17.46 -16.97 18.35
C PRO A 422 -16.09 -17.56 18.04
N ILE A 423 -16.06 -18.61 17.24
CA ILE A 423 -14.83 -19.16 16.64
C ILE A 423 -14.80 -18.80 15.15
N ILE A 424 -15.95 -18.96 14.49
CA ILE A 424 -16.20 -18.60 13.10
C ILE A 424 -17.49 -17.77 13.09
N TRP A 425 -17.45 -16.59 12.47
CA TRP A 425 -18.56 -15.63 12.45
C TRP A 425 -19.84 -16.26 11.91
N GLU A 426 -19.79 -16.83 10.71
CA GLU A 426 -20.96 -17.39 10.03
C GLU A 426 -21.62 -18.54 10.81
N ASP A 427 -20.83 -19.43 11.39
CA ASP A 427 -21.36 -20.54 12.21
C ASP A 427 -21.99 -20.02 13.50
N THR A 428 -21.43 -18.95 14.06
CA THR A 428 -22.00 -18.29 15.24
C THR A 428 -23.31 -17.60 14.88
N CYS A 429 -23.37 -16.90 13.74
CA CYS A 429 -24.60 -16.31 13.22
C CYS A 429 -25.71 -17.37 13.10
N LYS A 430 -25.44 -18.52 12.47
CA LYS A 430 -26.42 -19.62 12.34
C LYS A 430 -26.96 -20.11 13.68
N LYS A 431 -26.11 -20.19 14.71
CA LYS A 431 -26.52 -20.61 16.07
C LYS A 431 -27.41 -19.59 16.76
N ILE A 432 -27.12 -18.30 16.60
CA ILE A 432 -27.85 -17.23 17.31
C ILE A 432 -29.15 -16.80 16.61
N VAL A 433 -29.30 -17.10 15.32
CA VAL A 433 -30.46 -16.69 14.50
C VAL A 433 -31.80 -16.98 15.16
N PRO A 434 -32.09 -18.17 15.73
CA PRO A 434 -33.39 -18.42 16.37
C PRO A 434 -33.69 -17.49 17.55
N GLU A 435 -32.69 -17.21 18.39
CA GLU A 435 -32.84 -16.30 19.54
C GLU A 435 -32.97 -14.84 19.07
N PHE A 436 -32.20 -14.46 18.04
CA PHE A 436 -32.26 -13.12 17.44
C PHE A 436 -33.58 -12.84 16.70
N GLN A 437 -34.13 -13.83 15.99
CA GLN A 437 -35.46 -13.77 15.38
C GLN A 437 -36.53 -13.48 16.41
N LYS A 438 -36.49 -14.17 17.55
CA LYS A 438 -37.41 -13.95 18.66
C LYS A 438 -37.33 -12.51 19.18
N ILE A 439 -36.12 -12.00 19.40
CA ILE A 439 -35.90 -10.61 19.83
C ILE A 439 -36.49 -9.60 18.83
N CYS A 440 -36.28 -9.82 17.53
CA CYS A 440 -36.83 -8.95 16.50
C CYS A 440 -38.37 -8.96 16.48
N LYS A 441 -38.98 -10.14 16.61
CA LYS A 441 -40.45 -10.30 16.69
C LYS A 441 -41.02 -9.64 17.95
N ASP A 442 -40.36 -9.81 19.09
CA ASP A 442 -40.78 -9.25 20.37
C ASP A 442 -40.76 -7.72 20.31
N TYR A 443 -39.68 -7.11 19.81
CA TYR A 443 -39.62 -5.66 19.64
C TYR A 443 -40.66 -5.12 18.65
N LEU A 444 -40.83 -5.77 17.49
CA LEU A 444 -41.83 -5.31 16.53
C LEU A 444 -43.25 -5.43 17.09
N THR A 445 -43.53 -6.48 17.87
CA THR A 445 -44.83 -6.67 18.54
C THR A 445 -45.06 -5.63 19.63
N GLU A 446 -44.04 -5.28 20.40
CA GLU A 446 -44.11 -4.23 21.42
C GLU A 446 -44.31 -2.86 20.78
N ASP A 447 -43.54 -2.56 19.73
CA ASP A 447 -43.58 -1.26 19.04
C ASP A 447 -44.93 -1.03 18.36
N THR A 448 -45.51 -2.06 17.76
CA THR A 448 -46.83 -1.96 17.11
C THR A 448 -47.97 -1.73 18.10
N LYS A 449 -47.80 -2.14 19.36
CA LYS A 449 -48.74 -1.84 20.46
C LYS A 449 -48.52 -0.45 21.06
N SER A 450 -47.27 -0.01 21.14
CA SER A 450 -46.87 1.21 21.84
C SER A 450 -46.90 2.47 20.95
N PHE A 451 -46.79 2.30 19.63
CA PHE A 451 -46.72 3.40 18.66
C PHE A 451 -47.82 3.29 17.59
N PHE A 452 -47.59 3.87 16.41
CA PHE A 452 -48.52 3.85 15.30
C PHE A 452 -48.41 2.55 14.48
N PRO A 453 -49.49 2.04 13.86
CA PRO A 453 -49.47 0.77 13.12
C PRO A 453 -48.40 0.66 12.02
N ARG A 454 -47.95 1.80 11.43
CA ARG A 454 -46.88 1.84 10.41
C ARG A 454 -45.45 1.86 10.98
N ILE A 455 -45.27 1.69 12.29
CA ILE A 455 -43.95 1.69 12.94
C ILE A 455 -43.02 0.61 12.34
N TYR A 456 -43.58 -0.46 11.76
CA TYR A 456 -42.84 -1.50 11.06
C TYR A 456 -41.89 -0.98 9.97
N ILE A 457 -42.19 0.16 9.34
CA ILE A 457 -41.32 0.78 8.33
C ILE A 457 -40.03 1.28 9.00
N LEU A 458 -40.17 2.02 10.11
CA LEU A 458 -39.02 2.54 10.85
C LEU A 458 -38.25 1.39 11.51
N PHE A 459 -38.96 0.38 12.03
CA PHE A 459 -38.35 -0.82 12.57
C PHE A 459 -37.49 -1.53 11.53
N MET A 460 -38.01 -1.70 10.30
CA MET A 460 -37.26 -2.36 9.23
C MET A 460 -36.06 -1.55 8.74
N ASN A 461 -36.13 -0.21 8.79
CA ASN A 461 -34.94 0.62 8.55
C ASN A 461 -33.87 0.41 9.63
N ALA A 462 -34.28 0.29 10.90
CA ALA A 462 -33.35 -0.01 12.00
C ALA A 462 -32.75 -1.42 11.87
N PHE A 463 -33.58 -2.41 11.58
CA PHE A 463 -33.16 -3.78 11.35
C PHE A 463 -32.22 -3.90 10.14
N ALA A 464 -32.49 -3.17 9.05
CA ALA A 464 -31.64 -3.15 7.86
C ALA A 464 -30.19 -2.78 8.19
N ASN A 465 -29.96 -1.79 9.07
CA ASN A 465 -28.63 -1.37 9.48
C ASN A 465 -27.84 -2.47 10.20
N VAL A 466 -28.51 -3.28 11.04
CA VAL A 466 -27.90 -4.42 11.73
C VAL A 466 -27.76 -5.61 10.79
N SER A 467 -28.75 -5.86 9.93
CA SER A 467 -28.79 -7.06 9.07
C SER A 467 -27.63 -7.16 8.08
N ARG A 468 -26.92 -6.06 7.82
CA ARG A 468 -25.73 -6.00 6.95
C ARG A 468 -24.60 -6.91 7.41
N VAL A 469 -24.55 -7.27 8.69
CA VAL A 469 -23.53 -8.15 9.27
C VAL A 469 -23.81 -9.64 9.05
N PHE A 470 -24.95 -9.97 8.45
CA PHE A 470 -25.35 -11.34 8.14
C PHE A 470 -25.17 -11.66 6.66
N SER A 471 -24.93 -12.95 6.38
CA SER A 471 -25.03 -13.51 5.04
C SER A 471 -26.47 -13.46 4.49
N GLU A 472 -26.63 -13.55 3.17
CA GLU A 472 -27.95 -13.53 2.53
C GLU A 472 -28.87 -14.67 3.01
N ASP A 473 -28.33 -15.86 3.23
CA ASP A 473 -29.07 -17.01 3.75
C ASP A 473 -29.66 -16.72 5.14
N ILE A 474 -28.86 -16.09 6.00
CA ILE A 474 -29.27 -15.72 7.35
C ILE A 474 -30.32 -14.60 7.33
N LYS A 475 -30.15 -13.59 6.45
CA LYS A 475 -31.17 -12.55 6.24
C LYS A 475 -32.49 -13.15 5.79
N TYR A 476 -32.45 -14.12 4.87
CA TYR A 476 -33.65 -14.84 4.42
C TYR A 476 -34.32 -15.58 5.58
N GLU A 477 -33.58 -16.35 6.37
CA GLU A 477 -34.16 -17.08 7.52
C GLU A 477 -34.80 -16.13 8.54
N ILE A 478 -34.16 -15.00 8.84
CA ILE A 478 -34.75 -13.99 9.72
C ILE A 478 -36.03 -13.40 9.09
N CYS A 479 -36.00 -13.05 7.80
CA CYS A 479 -37.15 -12.50 7.09
C CYS A 479 -38.33 -13.48 7.07
N LYS A 480 -38.07 -14.75 6.75
CA LYS A 480 -39.05 -15.84 6.73
C LYS A 480 -39.76 -15.98 8.06
N SER A 481 -39.04 -15.80 9.16
CA SER A 481 -39.63 -15.90 10.49
C SER A 481 -40.79 -14.92 10.72
N PHE A 482 -40.78 -13.74 10.07
CA PHE A 482 -41.86 -12.74 10.21
C PHE A 482 -43.17 -13.16 9.53
N VAL A 483 -43.15 -14.13 8.62
CA VAL A 483 -44.33 -14.60 7.85
C VAL A 483 -44.80 -16.00 8.27
N GLU A 484 -44.40 -16.49 9.44
CA GLU A 484 -44.78 -17.84 9.93
C GLU A 484 -46.17 -17.91 10.56
N LYS A 485 -46.64 -16.83 11.20
CA LYS A 485 -47.90 -16.81 11.95
C LYS A 485 -48.90 -15.89 11.27
N GLU A 486 -50.02 -16.44 10.80
CA GLU A 486 -51.07 -15.68 10.11
C GLU A 486 -51.56 -14.47 10.91
N ASP A 487 -51.64 -14.55 12.24
CA ASP A 487 -52.13 -13.45 13.07
C ASP A 487 -51.13 -12.28 13.22
N PHE A 488 -49.88 -12.43 12.74
CA PHE A 488 -48.83 -11.42 12.90
C PHE A 488 -48.79 -10.45 11.71
N LEU A 489 -49.86 -9.67 11.55
CA LEU A 489 -50.05 -8.71 10.45
C LEU A 489 -48.83 -7.79 10.22
N ALA A 490 -48.30 -7.22 11.31
CA ALA A 490 -47.14 -6.34 11.24
C ALA A 490 -45.89 -7.05 10.72
N GLY A 491 -45.72 -8.34 11.02
CA GLY A 491 -44.62 -9.16 10.51
C GLY A 491 -44.66 -9.28 8.99
N TYR A 492 -45.83 -9.55 8.41
CA TYR A 492 -46.00 -9.62 6.96
C TYR A 492 -45.68 -8.30 6.26
N LEU A 493 -46.16 -7.18 6.82
CA LEU A 493 -45.86 -5.84 6.27
C LEU A 493 -44.39 -5.48 6.40
N ALA A 494 -43.75 -5.90 7.49
CA ALA A 494 -42.33 -5.67 7.72
C ALA A 494 -41.45 -6.54 6.79
N ALA A 495 -41.79 -7.81 6.60
CA ALA A 495 -41.16 -8.69 5.63
C ALA A 495 -41.24 -8.12 4.21
N LEU A 496 -42.40 -7.56 3.84
CA LEU A 496 -42.58 -6.91 2.54
C LEU A 496 -41.59 -5.75 2.32
N GLN A 497 -41.30 -4.95 3.35
CA GLN A 497 -40.27 -3.90 3.26
C GLN A 497 -38.86 -4.49 3.13
N PHE A 498 -38.57 -5.55 3.88
CA PHE A 498 -37.24 -6.14 3.96
C PHE A 498 -36.84 -6.94 2.71
N ILE A 499 -37.79 -7.56 2.00
CA ILE A 499 -37.54 -8.33 0.76
C ILE A 499 -36.73 -7.52 -0.27
N ARG A 500 -36.84 -6.19 -0.28
CA ARG A 500 -36.07 -5.29 -1.16
C ARG A 500 -34.56 -5.31 -0.91
N LEU A 501 -34.14 -5.82 0.24
CA LEU A 501 -32.73 -5.93 0.65
C LEU A 501 -32.16 -7.33 0.38
N LEU A 502 -32.99 -8.29 -0.01
CA LEU A 502 -32.55 -9.61 -0.44
C LEU A 502 -32.17 -9.58 -1.93
N SER A 503 -31.19 -10.39 -2.30
CA SER A 503 -30.71 -10.49 -3.68
C SER A 503 -31.08 -11.79 -4.39
N ASP A 504 -31.30 -12.89 -3.65
CA ASP A 504 -31.64 -14.20 -4.21
C ASP A 504 -33.11 -14.28 -4.65
N GLU A 505 -33.35 -14.44 -5.95
CA GLU A 505 -34.70 -14.54 -6.53
C GLU A 505 -35.54 -15.70 -5.98
N LYS A 506 -34.94 -16.85 -5.66
CA LYS A 506 -35.65 -18.03 -5.15
C LYS A 506 -36.18 -17.74 -3.74
N ASN A 507 -35.32 -17.18 -2.89
CA ASN A 507 -35.67 -16.77 -1.53
C ASN A 507 -36.75 -15.68 -1.54
N ILE A 508 -36.63 -14.71 -2.45
CA ILE A 508 -37.62 -13.66 -2.67
C ILE A 508 -38.98 -14.25 -3.09
N LYS A 509 -38.99 -15.19 -4.05
CA LYS A 509 -40.22 -15.83 -4.55
C LYS A 509 -40.96 -16.59 -3.44
N ASP A 510 -40.23 -17.33 -2.61
CA ASP A 510 -40.81 -18.07 -1.48
C ASP A 510 -41.53 -17.15 -0.49
N ILE A 511 -40.88 -16.06 -0.05
CA ILE A 511 -41.49 -15.10 0.87
C ILE A 511 -42.67 -14.38 0.20
N ARG A 512 -42.54 -13.99 -1.08
CA ARG A 512 -43.62 -13.34 -1.83
C ARG A 512 -44.87 -14.20 -1.89
N GLU A 513 -44.72 -15.50 -2.16
CA GLU A 513 -45.85 -16.42 -2.26
C GLU A 513 -46.58 -16.57 -0.92
N ASN A 514 -45.85 -16.62 0.20
CA ASN A 514 -46.43 -16.63 1.54
C ASN A 514 -47.20 -15.34 1.84
N ILE A 515 -46.64 -14.18 1.49
CA ILE A 515 -47.32 -12.88 1.68
C ILE A 515 -48.57 -12.77 0.80
N ARG A 516 -48.49 -13.21 -0.46
CA ARG A 516 -49.59 -13.16 -1.43
C ARG A 516 -50.81 -13.96 -0.97
N LYS A 517 -50.58 -15.11 -0.33
CA LYS A 517 -51.62 -16.02 0.18
C LYS A 517 -52.29 -15.54 1.47
N HIS A 518 -51.71 -14.56 2.15
CA HIS A 518 -52.18 -14.09 3.44
C HIS A 518 -53.65 -13.62 3.38
N PRO A 519 -54.53 -13.98 4.33
CA PRO A 519 -55.97 -13.67 4.25
C PRO A 519 -56.31 -12.18 4.40
N SER A 520 -55.47 -11.39 5.08
CA SER A 520 -55.72 -9.95 5.30
C SER A 520 -55.71 -9.13 4.01
N VAL A 521 -56.78 -8.35 3.82
CA VAL A 521 -56.92 -7.39 2.72
C VAL A 521 -55.81 -6.34 2.74
N GLU A 522 -55.41 -5.88 3.93
CA GLU A 522 -54.35 -4.88 4.07
C GLU A 522 -53.01 -5.40 3.53
N VAL A 523 -52.63 -6.62 3.89
CA VAL A 523 -51.38 -7.25 3.40
C VAL A 523 -51.41 -7.39 1.87
N LYS A 524 -52.54 -7.84 1.32
CA LYS A 524 -52.71 -7.96 -0.14
C LYS A 524 -52.60 -6.61 -0.84
N MET A 525 -53.25 -5.57 -0.31
CA MET A 525 -53.17 -4.22 -0.88
C MET A 525 -51.73 -3.70 -0.92
N HIS A 526 -50.99 -3.87 0.18
CA HIS A 526 -49.58 -3.46 0.23
C HIS A 526 -48.69 -4.28 -0.70
N TYR A 527 -48.92 -5.60 -0.79
CA TYR A 527 -48.22 -6.49 -1.72
C TYR A 527 -48.42 -6.05 -3.18
N TYR A 528 -49.66 -5.89 -3.63
CA TYR A 528 -49.95 -5.51 -5.02
C TYR A 528 -49.51 -4.08 -5.34
N ASN A 529 -49.56 -3.17 -4.38
CA ASN A 529 -49.00 -1.83 -4.58
C ASN A 529 -47.48 -1.86 -4.79
N MET A 530 -46.79 -2.80 -4.12
CA MET A 530 -45.35 -2.97 -4.26
C MET A 530 -44.95 -3.71 -5.54
N PHE A 531 -45.72 -4.71 -5.97
CA PHE A 531 -45.44 -5.55 -7.13
C PHE A 531 -46.52 -5.35 -8.21
N GLN A 532 -46.46 -4.21 -8.90
CA GLN A 532 -47.45 -3.83 -9.92
C GLN A 532 -47.55 -4.85 -11.08
N GLU A 533 -46.48 -5.57 -11.38
CA GLU A 533 -46.47 -6.64 -12.40
C GLU A 533 -47.41 -7.80 -12.04
N ASP A 534 -47.58 -8.11 -10.75
CA ASP A 534 -48.46 -9.17 -10.26
C ASP A 534 -49.95 -8.76 -10.28
N GLN A 535 -50.26 -7.46 -10.48
CA GLN A 535 -51.62 -6.99 -10.68
C GLN A 535 -52.16 -7.36 -12.07
N ALA A 536 -51.32 -7.37 -13.11
CA ALA A 536 -51.74 -7.68 -14.48
C ALA A 536 -52.23 -9.13 -14.62
N ALA A 537 -51.68 -10.06 -13.82
CA ALA A 537 -52.08 -11.46 -13.78
C ALA A 537 -53.44 -11.71 -13.10
N LEU A 538 -53.96 -10.75 -12.32
CA LEU A 538 -55.29 -10.83 -11.69
C LEU A 538 -56.42 -10.39 -12.62
N PHE A 539 -56.12 -9.53 -13.61
CA PHE A 539 -57.09 -9.05 -14.60
C PHE A 539 -57.17 -9.94 -15.85
N THR A 540 -56.52 -11.10 -15.84
CA THR A 540 -56.51 -12.07 -16.95
C THR A 540 -57.32 -13.35 -16.68
N ILE A 541 -58.19 -13.34 -15.66
CA ILE A 541 -59.15 -14.43 -15.36
C ILE A 541 -60.56 -14.04 -15.79
#